data_AF-A0A7K6T516-F1
#
_entry.id   AF-A0A7K6T516-F1
#
_cell.length_a   1.000
_cell.length_b   1.000
_cell.length_c   1.000
_cell.angle_alpha   90.00
_cell.angle_beta   90.00
_cell.angle_gamma   90.00
#
_symmetry.space_group_name_H-M   'P 1'
#
loop_
_entity.id
_entity.type
_entity.pdbx_description
1 polymer ?
#
loop_
_entity_poly.entity_id
_entity_poly.type
_entity_poly.pdbx_seq_one_letter_code
_entity_poly.pdbx_strand_id
1 'polypeptide(L)'
;EDPQRKLVLLKYLGGNYTNYMQGRTRFHELDFSLEILNTSRQDRQLYEYIVSKESEEKVWQIQLEVYEPVSDPSIQILSWELANGSCTITVNCTAERGDNVSYSWEGWDAGTWGLCSHNGSLLHLSYPLQNSSIACACTARNPISRGVVPFKSSECSYEQ
;
A
#
# COMPACT_ATOMS: atom_id res chain seq x y z
N GLU A 1 -26.17 -21.53 -2.28
CA GLU A 1 -26.14 -20.11 -2.65
C GLU A 1 -25.68 -20.02 -4.10
N ASP A 2 -26.30 -19.14 -4.89
CA ASP A 2 -26.02 -19.01 -6.32
C ASP A 2 -24.70 -18.26 -6.53
N PRO A 3 -23.66 -18.90 -7.11
CA PRO A 3 -22.34 -18.29 -7.29
C PRO A 3 -22.31 -17.12 -8.30
N GLN A 4 -23.43 -16.78 -8.94
CA GLN A 4 -23.55 -15.61 -9.82
C GLN A 4 -24.32 -14.43 -9.21
N ARG A 5 -24.73 -14.50 -7.93
CA ARG A 5 -25.56 -13.44 -7.33
C ARG A 5 -24.74 -12.18 -7.03
N LYS A 6 -24.63 -11.31 -8.02
CA LYS A 6 -24.00 -9.99 -7.91
C LYS A 6 -24.86 -9.07 -7.06
N LEU A 7 -24.22 -8.28 -6.20
CA LEU A 7 -24.92 -7.38 -5.31
C LEU A 7 -25.07 -6.01 -5.97
N VAL A 8 -26.32 -5.58 -6.17
CA VAL A 8 -26.62 -4.25 -6.71
C VAL A 8 -26.48 -3.21 -5.61
N LEU A 9 -25.62 -2.22 -5.79
CA LEU A 9 -25.42 -1.13 -4.83
C LEU A 9 -26.50 -0.05 -4.97
N LEU A 10 -26.66 0.44 -6.19
CA LEU A 10 -27.53 1.56 -6.52
C LEU A 10 -28.15 1.33 -7.90
N LYS A 11 -29.41 1.74 -8.06
CA LYS A 11 -30.03 1.94 -9.37
C LYS A 11 -30.43 3.39 -9.52
N TYR A 12 -29.99 4.05 -10.59
CA TYR A 12 -30.39 5.40 -10.95
C TYR A 12 -31.34 5.35 -12.15
N LEU A 13 -32.54 5.93 -12.01
CA LEU A 13 -33.58 5.93 -13.03
C LEU A 13 -34.28 7.29 -13.10
N GLY A 14 -34.19 7.94 -14.25
CA GLY A 14 -35.04 9.10 -14.57
C GLY A 14 -34.94 10.28 -13.60
N GLY A 15 -33.78 10.48 -12.96
CA GLY A 15 -33.58 11.54 -11.96
C GLY A 15 -33.71 11.08 -10.51
N ASN A 16 -34.19 9.86 -10.26
CA ASN A 16 -34.29 9.27 -8.93
C ASN A 16 -33.29 8.12 -8.77
N TYR A 17 -32.99 7.75 -7.52
CA TYR A 17 -32.20 6.56 -7.22
C TYR A 17 -32.84 5.66 -6.17
N THR A 18 -32.51 4.38 -6.26
CA THR A 18 -32.77 3.38 -5.24
C THR A 18 -31.44 2.88 -4.69
N ASN A 19 -31.20 3.09 -3.40
CA ASN A 19 -30.05 2.53 -2.70
C ASN A 19 -30.44 1.21 -2.04
N TYR A 20 -29.89 0.11 -2.54
CA TYR A 20 -30.19 -1.24 -2.05
C TYR A 20 -29.33 -1.64 -0.84
N MET A 21 -28.36 -0.81 -0.47
CA MET A 21 -27.44 -1.00 0.66
C MET A 21 -27.57 0.15 1.68
N GLN A 22 -28.78 0.66 1.87
CA GLN A 22 -29.04 1.78 2.79
C GLN A 22 -28.45 1.52 4.18
N GLY A 23 -27.76 2.51 4.74
CA GLY A 23 -27.04 2.40 6.02
C GLY A 23 -25.64 1.79 5.93
N ARG A 24 -25.32 1.07 4.85
CA ARG A 24 -23.97 0.60 4.52
C ARG A 24 -23.31 1.41 3.41
N THR A 25 -24.09 2.21 2.68
CA THR A 25 -23.58 3.09 1.63
C THR A 25 -24.15 4.49 1.76
N ARG A 26 -23.41 5.47 1.24
CA ARG A 26 -23.84 6.86 1.12
C ARG A 26 -23.66 7.29 -0.33
N PHE A 27 -24.77 7.60 -0.99
CA PHE A 27 -24.76 8.14 -2.33
C PHE A 27 -24.82 9.67 -2.27
N HIS A 28 -23.99 10.33 -3.07
CA HIS A 28 -23.94 11.79 -3.17
C HIS A 28 -24.54 12.22 -4.50
N GLU A 29 -25.74 12.79 -4.45
CA GLU A 29 -26.53 13.15 -5.64
C GLU A 29 -25.89 14.26 -6.49
N LEU A 30 -25.01 15.07 -5.89
CA LEU A 30 -24.40 16.22 -6.57
C LEU A 30 -23.30 15.82 -7.55
N ASP A 31 -22.48 14.82 -7.19
CA ASP A 31 -21.32 14.39 -7.97
C ASP A 31 -21.39 12.92 -8.40
N PHE A 32 -22.48 12.24 -8.06
CA PHE A 32 -22.73 10.83 -8.36
C PHE A 32 -21.69 9.88 -7.75
N SER A 33 -20.98 10.31 -6.70
CA SER A 33 -20.08 9.44 -5.94
C SER A 33 -20.86 8.54 -4.97
N LEU A 34 -20.31 7.34 -4.73
CA LEU A 34 -20.87 6.37 -3.81
C LEU A 34 -19.78 5.95 -2.81
N GLU A 35 -20.06 6.14 -1.53
CA GLU A 35 -19.24 5.64 -0.44
C GLU A 35 -19.81 4.31 0.07
N ILE A 36 -18.92 3.35 0.35
CA ILE A 36 -19.22 2.15 1.12
C ILE A 36 -18.68 2.39 2.53
N LEU A 37 -19.57 2.40 3.52
CA LEU A 37 -19.28 2.73 4.91
C LEU A 37 -18.91 1.47 5.69
N ASN A 38 -18.01 1.63 6.68
CA ASN A 38 -17.62 0.57 7.60
C ASN A 38 -17.24 -0.74 6.88
N THR A 39 -16.32 -0.63 5.92
CA THR A 39 -15.88 -1.76 5.10
C THR A 39 -15.27 -2.86 5.95
N SER A 40 -15.59 -4.09 5.57
CA SER A 40 -15.06 -5.31 6.18
C SER A 40 -14.52 -6.25 5.10
N ARG A 41 -13.71 -7.25 5.48
CA ARG A 41 -13.20 -8.24 4.52
C ARG A 41 -14.31 -8.99 3.76
N GLN A 42 -15.51 -9.08 4.35
CA GLN A 42 -16.68 -9.74 3.73
C GLN A 42 -17.27 -8.94 2.57
N ASP A 43 -16.94 -7.66 2.47
CA ASP A 43 -17.42 -6.80 1.39
C ASP A 43 -16.59 -6.95 0.11
N ARG A 44 -15.50 -7.74 0.13
CA ARG A 44 -14.67 -8.03 -1.03
C ARG A 44 -15.41 -8.91 -2.04
N GLN A 45 -16.07 -8.28 -3.00
CA GLN A 45 -16.84 -8.95 -4.04
C GLN A 45 -17.07 -8.02 -5.25
N LEU A 46 -17.71 -8.58 -6.28
CA LEU A 46 -18.17 -7.83 -7.43
C LEU A 46 -19.54 -7.21 -7.14
N TYR A 47 -19.62 -5.89 -7.27
CA TYR A 47 -20.85 -5.13 -7.16
C TYR A 47 -21.34 -4.65 -8.51
N GLU A 48 -22.66 -4.41 -8.60
CA GLU A 48 -23.29 -3.80 -9.75
C GLU A 48 -23.86 -2.42 -9.43
N TYR A 49 -23.68 -1.51 -10.38
CA TYR A 49 -24.28 -0.18 -10.40
C TYR A 49 -25.06 -0.01 -11.70
N ILE A 50 -26.35 0.26 -11.57
CA ILE A 50 -27.27 0.26 -12.72
C ILE A 50 -27.72 1.69 -13.01
N VAL A 51 -27.55 2.12 -14.26
CA VAL A 51 -28.08 3.39 -14.76
C VAL A 51 -29.08 3.12 -15.86
N SER A 52 -30.31 3.56 -15.66
CA SER A 52 -31.37 3.46 -16.64
C SER A 52 -31.75 4.86 -17.14
N LYS A 53 -31.65 5.09 -18.44
CA LYS A 53 -32.09 6.32 -19.10
C LYS A 53 -32.98 5.96 -20.29
N GLU A 54 -34.23 6.43 -20.24
CA GLU A 54 -35.24 6.18 -21.28
C GLU A 54 -35.41 4.68 -21.57
N SER A 55 -34.88 4.19 -22.70
CA SER A 55 -34.93 2.78 -23.12
C SER A 55 -33.60 2.02 -22.94
N GLU A 56 -32.53 2.69 -22.47
CA GLU A 56 -31.23 2.08 -22.26
C GLU A 56 -30.97 1.81 -20.76
N GLU A 57 -30.58 0.58 -20.45
CA GLU A 57 -30.04 0.20 -19.15
C GLU A 57 -28.57 -0.18 -19.29
N LYS A 58 -27.71 0.46 -18.50
CA LYS A 58 -26.29 0.15 -18.41
C LYS A 58 -25.98 -0.40 -17.03
N VAL A 59 -25.37 -1.58 -17.02
CA VAL A 59 -24.91 -2.25 -15.82
C VAL A 59 -23.39 -2.14 -15.75
N TRP A 60 -22.89 -1.45 -14.73
CA TRP A 60 -21.48 -1.36 -14.42
C TRP A 60 -21.12 -2.39 -13.37
N GLN A 61 -19.99 -3.06 -13.54
CA GLN A 61 -19.46 -4.03 -12.59
C GLN A 61 -18.18 -3.49 -11.97
N ILE A 62 -18.11 -3.50 -10.64
CA ILE A 62 -16.99 -2.95 -9.87
C ILE A 62 -16.53 -4.01 -8.88
N GLN A 63 -15.27 -4.43 -9.00
CA GLN A 63 -14.66 -5.33 -8.03
C GLN A 63 -14.16 -4.50 -6.84
N LEU A 64 -14.72 -4.75 -5.65
CA LEU A 64 -14.20 -4.15 -4.43
C LEU A 64 -13.10 -5.03 -3.84
N GLU A 65 -11.91 -4.46 -3.71
CA GLU A 65 -10.80 -5.06 -2.96
C GLU A 65 -10.69 -4.38 -1.59
N VAL A 66 -10.61 -5.18 -0.53
CA VAL A 66 -10.49 -4.68 0.84
C VAL A 66 -9.14 -5.11 1.37
N TYR A 67 -8.37 -4.14 1.84
CA TYR A 67 -7.02 -4.33 2.37
C TYR A 67 -6.98 -3.94 3.84
N GLU A 68 -6.29 -4.73 4.65
CA GLU A 68 -5.79 -4.28 5.95
C GLU A 68 -4.70 -3.21 5.73
N PRO A 69 -4.78 -2.04 6.38
CA PRO A 69 -3.73 -1.03 6.30
C PRO A 69 -2.37 -1.56 6.75
N VAL A 70 -1.31 -1.12 6.08
CA VAL A 70 0.07 -1.43 6.44
C VAL A 70 0.38 -0.78 7.80
N SER A 71 0.88 -1.57 8.74
CA SER A 71 1.37 -1.04 10.03
C SER A 71 2.68 -0.28 9.84
N ASP A 72 3.12 0.43 10.89
CA ASP A 72 4.42 1.08 10.87
C ASP A 72 5.53 0.07 10.57
N PRO A 73 6.35 0.29 9.52
CA PRO A 73 7.42 -0.62 9.17
C PRO A 73 8.60 -0.48 10.12
N SER A 74 9.30 -1.59 10.34
CA SER A 74 10.53 -1.67 11.13
C SER A 74 11.68 -2.20 10.28
N ILE A 75 12.90 -1.80 10.62
CA ILE A 75 14.12 -2.24 9.95
C ILE A 75 14.96 -3.03 10.93
N GLN A 76 15.37 -4.22 10.52
CA GLN A 76 16.30 -5.07 11.24
C GLN A 76 17.60 -5.21 10.46
N ILE A 77 18.73 -5.06 11.15
CA ILE A 77 20.04 -5.41 10.60
C ILE A 77 20.21 -6.93 10.74
N LEU A 78 20.39 -7.61 9.61
CA LEU A 78 20.58 -9.06 9.58
C LEU A 78 22.05 -9.44 9.68
N SER A 79 22.91 -8.70 9.00
CA SER A 79 24.36 -8.90 9.04
C SER A 79 25.09 -7.63 8.64
N TRP A 80 26.33 -7.52 9.10
CA TRP A 80 27.29 -6.55 8.62
C TRP A 80 28.69 -7.15 8.60
N GLU A 81 29.53 -6.65 7.69
CA GLU A 81 30.93 -7.05 7.57
C GLU A 81 31.81 -5.85 7.22
N LEU A 82 33.03 -5.84 7.76
CA LEU A 82 34.07 -4.89 7.43
C LEU A 82 35.15 -5.60 6.64
N ALA A 83 35.31 -5.22 5.38
CA ALA A 83 36.32 -5.81 4.50
C ALA A 83 36.92 -4.75 3.57
N ASN A 84 38.25 -4.73 3.46
CA ASN A 84 38.97 -3.92 2.48
C ASN A 84 38.61 -2.41 2.48
N GLY A 85 38.34 -1.83 3.66
CA GLY A 85 37.96 -0.42 3.78
C GLY A 85 36.50 -0.11 3.44
N SER A 86 35.68 -1.15 3.23
CA SER A 86 34.25 -1.07 2.98
C SER A 86 33.45 -1.76 4.08
N CYS A 87 32.24 -1.26 4.31
CA CYS A 87 31.23 -1.85 5.15
C CYS A 87 30.11 -2.38 4.26
N THR A 88 29.82 -3.67 4.36
CA THR A 88 28.65 -4.28 3.71
C THR A 88 27.62 -4.62 4.77
N ILE A 89 26.38 -4.19 4.56
CA ILE A 89 25.27 -4.41 5.49
C ILE A 89 24.12 -5.05 4.72
N THR A 90 23.49 -6.02 5.37
CA THR A 90 22.19 -6.55 4.97
C THR A 90 21.14 -6.12 5.98
N VAL A 91 20.12 -5.41 5.51
CA VAL A 91 18.95 -5.04 6.32
C VAL A 91 17.68 -5.65 5.74
N ASN A 92 16.69 -5.88 6.60
CA ASN A 92 15.36 -6.31 6.23
C ASN A 92 14.33 -5.33 6.77
N CYS A 93 13.41 -4.91 5.92
CA CYS A 93 12.29 -4.08 6.29
C CYS A 93 11.00 -4.91 6.34
N THR A 94 10.25 -4.79 7.42
CA THR A 94 9.02 -5.57 7.63
C THR A 94 7.91 -4.71 8.22
N ALA A 95 6.67 -5.02 7.87
CA ALA A 95 5.48 -4.53 8.54
C ALA A 95 4.75 -5.72 9.18
N GLU A 96 4.37 -5.59 10.45
CA GLU A 96 3.68 -6.66 11.19
C GLU A 96 2.27 -6.93 10.65
N ARG A 97 1.59 -5.90 10.14
CA ARG A 97 0.25 -5.98 9.56
C ARG A 97 0.18 -5.33 8.19
N GLY A 98 -0.79 -5.78 7.40
CA GLY A 98 -1.09 -5.28 6.07
C GLY A 98 -1.25 -6.41 5.06
N ASP A 99 -2.20 -6.23 4.14
CA ASP A 99 -2.40 -7.19 3.04
C ASP A 99 -1.55 -6.81 1.83
N ASN A 100 -0.94 -7.83 1.20
CA ASN A 100 -0.16 -7.71 -0.05
C ASN A 100 0.85 -6.55 -0.03
N VAL A 101 1.62 -6.48 1.07
CA VAL A 101 2.58 -5.41 1.29
C VAL A 101 3.74 -5.54 0.31
N SER A 102 3.99 -4.46 -0.43
CA SER A 102 5.16 -4.27 -1.27
C SER A 102 6.18 -3.39 -0.56
N TYR A 103 7.46 -3.68 -0.76
CA TYR A 103 8.57 -2.95 -0.15
C TYR A 103 9.46 -2.32 -1.21
N SER A 104 9.99 -1.14 -0.91
CA SER A 104 11.00 -0.49 -1.73
C SER A 104 11.91 0.38 -0.88
N TRP A 105 13.13 0.56 -1.35
CA TRP A 105 14.16 1.35 -0.70
C TRP A 105 14.55 2.53 -1.58
N GLU A 106 14.82 3.66 -0.94
CA GLU A 106 15.32 4.87 -1.60
C GLU A 106 16.38 5.59 -0.74
N GLY A 107 17.22 6.38 -1.38
CA GLY A 107 18.16 7.26 -0.68
C GLY A 107 17.41 8.43 -0.05
N TRP A 108 17.70 8.72 1.21
CA TRP A 108 17.04 9.79 1.95
C TRP A 108 17.67 11.17 1.68
N ASP A 109 18.90 11.20 1.16
CA ASP A 109 19.63 12.41 0.77
C ASP A 109 20.22 12.29 -0.65
N ALA A 110 20.65 13.42 -1.20
CA ALA A 110 21.21 13.47 -2.56
C ALA A 110 22.50 12.65 -2.72
N GLY A 111 23.22 12.38 -1.61
CA GLY A 111 24.46 11.59 -1.60
C GLY A 111 24.25 10.08 -1.61
N THR A 112 23.04 9.61 -1.31
CA THR A 112 22.66 8.18 -1.27
C THR A 112 21.73 7.77 -2.40
N TRP A 113 21.41 8.70 -3.31
CA TRP A 113 20.62 8.41 -4.51
C TRP A 113 21.29 7.36 -5.39
N GLY A 114 20.57 6.25 -5.64
CA GLY A 114 21.05 5.10 -6.39
C GLY A 114 21.61 3.96 -5.52
N LEU A 115 22.25 4.27 -4.39
CA LEU A 115 22.86 3.25 -3.52
C LEU A 115 21.81 2.42 -2.78
N CYS A 116 20.76 3.08 -2.29
CA CYS A 116 19.66 2.43 -1.59
C CYS A 116 18.51 2.01 -2.52
N SER A 117 18.61 2.21 -3.84
CA SER A 117 17.48 1.99 -4.74
C SER A 117 17.23 0.50 -4.97
N HIS A 118 16.19 -0.05 -4.35
CA HIS A 118 15.86 -1.47 -4.46
C HIS A 118 14.37 -1.74 -4.30
N ASN A 119 13.85 -2.71 -5.07
CA ASN A 119 12.48 -3.22 -4.88
C ASN A 119 12.55 -4.55 -4.13
N GLY A 120 12.03 -4.57 -2.90
CA GLY A 120 12.13 -5.72 -2.02
C GLY A 120 12.25 -5.30 -0.55
N SER A 121 12.01 -6.25 0.36
CA SER A 121 12.15 -6.03 1.80
C SER A 121 13.61 -6.01 2.23
N LEU A 122 14.44 -6.81 1.58
CA LEU A 122 15.88 -6.93 1.84
C LEU A 122 16.65 -5.89 1.05
N LEU A 123 17.56 -5.19 1.72
CA LEU A 123 18.54 -4.32 1.07
C LEU A 123 19.93 -4.78 1.46
N HIS A 124 20.72 -5.10 0.44
CA HIS A 124 22.15 -5.37 0.56
C HIS A 124 22.89 -4.15 0.02
N LEU A 125 23.67 -3.49 0.87
CA LEU A 125 24.42 -2.30 0.49
C LEU A 125 25.86 -2.40 0.95
N SER A 126 26.79 -1.95 0.10
CA SER A 126 28.21 -1.91 0.42
C SER A 126 28.75 -0.51 0.13
N TYR A 127 29.52 0.04 1.07
CA TYR A 127 29.99 1.42 1.00
C TYR A 127 31.35 1.62 1.68
N PRO A 128 32.16 2.56 1.19
CA PRO A 128 33.46 2.84 1.80
C PRO A 128 33.28 3.49 3.18
N LEU A 129 34.17 3.15 4.12
CA LEU A 129 34.17 3.66 5.50
C LEU A 129 34.35 5.18 5.61
N GLN A 130 34.86 5.81 4.55
CA GLN A 130 34.97 7.28 4.45
C GLN A 130 33.60 7.97 4.42
N ASN A 131 32.54 7.24 4.01
CA ASN A 131 31.17 7.70 4.14
C ASN A 131 30.70 7.42 5.57
N SER A 132 30.79 8.42 6.45
CA SER A 132 30.53 8.28 7.89
C SER A 132 29.11 7.85 8.25
N SER A 133 28.14 8.02 7.34
CA SER A 133 26.77 7.55 7.52
C SER A 133 26.04 7.48 6.18
N ILE A 134 25.30 6.40 5.95
CA ILE A 134 24.32 6.31 4.87
C ILE A 134 22.94 6.48 5.46
N ALA A 135 22.12 7.29 4.79
CA ALA A 135 20.71 7.45 5.08
C ALA A 135 19.87 6.82 3.95
N CYS A 136 19.30 5.65 4.20
CA CYS A 136 18.28 5.05 3.33
C CYS A 136 16.90 5.23 3.97
N ALA A 137 15.84 4.96 3.22
CA ALA A 137 14.53 4.71 3.79
C ALA A 137 13.85 3.53 3.12
N CYS A 138 13.16 2.74 3.94
CA CYS A 138 12.25 1.72 3.46
C CYS A 138 10.83 2.29 3.39
N THR A 139 10.15 2.00 2.29
CA THR A 139 8.71 2.15 2.13
C THR A 139 8.05 0.79 2.16
N ALA A 140 7.06 0.60 3.04
CA ALA A 140 6.12 -0.52 2.99
C ALA A 140 4.75 0.02 2.58
N ARG A 141 4.11 -0.57 1.56
CA ARG A 141 2.81 -0.08 1.06
C ARG A 141 1.93 -1.15 0.45
N ASN A 142 0.63 -0.86 0.47
CA ASN A 142 -0.39 -1.52 -0.32
C ASN A 142 -1.26 -0.44 -1.01
N PRO A 143 -2.30 -0.81 -1.79
CA PRO A 143 -3.10 0.17 -2.53
C PRO A 143 -3.80 1.25 -1.68
N ILE A 144 -3.98 1.03 -0.38
CA ILE A 144 -4.73 1.95 0.50
C ILE A 144 -3.85 2.71 1.51
N SER A 145 -2.60 2.28 1.72
CA SER A 145 -1.77 2.80 2.81
C SER A 145 -0.28 2.63 2.54
N ARG A 146 0.51 3.52 3.15
CA ARG A 146 1.97 3.58 3.01
C ARG A 146 2.60 3.97 4.34
N GLY A 147 3.58 3.19 4.78
CA GLY A 147 4.50 3.52 5.87
C GLY A 147 5.91 3.72 5.34
N VAL A 148 6.66 4.64 5.96
CA VAL A 148 8.06 4.90 5.63
C VAL A 148 8.87 4.94 6.92
N VAL A 149 10.01 4.25 6.93
CA VAL A 149 10.93 4.22 8.06
C VAL A 149 12.35 4.55 7.57
N PRO A 150 13.01 5.56 8.17
CA PRO A 150 14.38 5.89 7.82
C PRO A 150 15.36 4.88 8.43
N PHE A 151 16.43 4.61 7.72
CA PHE A 151 17.59 3.84 8.17
C PHE A 151 18.82 4.71 8.12
N LYS A 152 19.50 4.83 9.26
CA LYS A 152 20.84 5.43 9.33
C LYS A 152 21.79 4.38 9.84
N SER A 153 22.82 4.07 9.06
CA SER A 153 23.85 3.14 9.50
C SER A 153 24.82 3.83 10.45
N SER A 154 24.92 3.33 11.68
CA SER A 154 25.96 3.67 12.67
C SER A 154 26.85 2.48 13.06
N GLU A 155 26.46 1.25 12.72
CA GLU A 155 27.15 0.02 13.16
C GLU A 155 28.59 -0.13 12.63
N CYS A 156 28.94 0.60 11.57
CA CYS A 156 30.27 0.58 10.95
C CYS A 156 31.17 1.77 11.34
N SER A 157 30.87 2.47 12.43
CA SER A 157 31.76 3.52 12.95
C SER A 157 33.04 2.92 13.57
N TYR A 158 34.19 3.57 13.34
CA TYR A 158 35.50 3.20 13.90
C TYR A 158 35.59 3.21 15.44
N GLU A 159 34.55 3.61 16.15
CA GLU A 159 34.49 3.60 17.62
C GLU A 159 33.78 2.34 18.12
N GLN A 160 34.59 1.30 18.38
CA GLN A 160 34.29 0.25 19.36
C GLN A 160 35.53 0.02 20.23
#